data_AF-A0A9E3CZ66-F1
#
_entry.id   AF-A0A9E3CZ66-F1
#
_cell.length_a   1.000
_cell.length_b   1.000
_cell.length_c   1.000
_cell.angle_alpha   90.00
_cell.angle_beta   90.00
_cell.angle_gamma   90.00
#
_symmetry.space_group_name_H-M   'P 1'
#
loop_
_entity.id
_entity.type
_entity.pdbx_description
1 polymer ?
#
loop_
_entity_poly.entity_id
_entity_poly.type
_entity_poly.pdbx_seq_one_letter_code
_entity_poly.pdbx_strand_id
1 'polypeptide(L)'
;MSNLGAALLCAAGLVGVCAPSRGAEVDHTNPCGQVYVVGQYGPYDYRVDKKFLPIVLGAHFTREVEALERGATGATPGGDIDYTLRAIPNNPRALIAMMRLGEREHLPQPRGARFTVECYFERALRFRPDDHLVRMLFSSFLIKNGRTNEAIPQLKYVESEADPEDPFTQNNLGLLYLDAGEFDAALRQARKAQALGLTPTELRSKLIQAGKWVDAEAPTGAASAPASSAQAASGPAGQ
;
A
#
# COMPACT_ATOMS: atom_id res chain seq x y z
N MET A 1 -24.31 -9.62 -94.01
CA MET A 1 -22.86 -9.79 -94.27
C MET A 1 -22.10 -9.34 -93.03
N SER A 2 -21.16 -10.17 -92.61
CA SER A 2 -19.99 -9.87 -91.77
C SER A 2 -20.15 -9.63 -90.26
N ASN A 3 -19.69 -10.65 -89.53
CA ASN A 3 -19.16 -10.63 -88.17
C ASN A 3 -18.12 -9.53 -87.93
N LEU A 4 -18.10 -9.00 -86.71
CA LEU A 4 -16.87 -8.68 -85.98
C LEU A 4 -17.15 -8.77 -84.47
N GLY A 5 -16.37 -9.62 -83.79
CA GLY A 5 -16.40 -9.79 -82.34
C GLY A 5 -15.39 -8.90 -81.63
N ALA A 6 -15.56 -8.78 -80.31
CA ALA A 6 -14.58 -8.45 -79.27
C ALA A 6 -15.39 -8.26 -77.97
N ALA A 7 -15.29 -9.15 -76.99
CA ALA A 7 -14.22 -9.28 -76.01
C ALA A 7 -14.83 -9.00 -74.62
N LEU A 8 -15.10 -10.08 -73.91
CA LEU A 8 -15.50 -10.13 -72.51
C LEU A 8 -14.36 -9.56 -71.66
N LEU A 9 -14.61 -8.48 -70.90
CA LEU A 9 -13.75 -8.04 -69.80
C LEU A 9 -14.55 -8.15 -68.52
N CYS A 10 -14.28 -9.21 -67.75
CA CYS A 10 -14.75 -9.37 -66.38
C CYS A 10 -14.06 -8.32 -65.49
N ALA A 11 -14.79 -7.27 -65.12
CA ALA A 11 -14.39 -6.39 -64.03
C ALA A 11 -14.71 -7.07 -62.69
N ALA A 12 -13.73 -7.74 -62.10
CA ALA A 12 -13.81 -8.21 -60.72
C ALA A 12 -13.65 -7.00 -59.77
N GLY A 13 -14.77 -6.41 -59.38
CA GLY A 13 -14.80 -5.42 -58.31
C GLY A 13 -14.52 -6.10 -56.96
N LEU A 14 -13.33 -5.87 -56.41
CA LEU A 14 -13.03 -6.23 -55.02
C LEU A 14 -13.94 -5.42 -54.09
N VAL A 15 -15.02 -6.06 -53.62
CA VAL A 15 -15.71 -5.62 -52.41
C VAL A 15 -14.76 -5.91 -51.25
N GLY A 16 -14.00 -4.89 -50.86
CA GLY A 16 -13.21 -4.92 -49.63
C GLY A 16 -14.15 -5.07 -48.44
N VAL A 17 -14.30 -6.30 -47.94
CA VAL A 17 -14.97 -6.57 -46.67
C VAL A 17 -14.09 -5.93 -45.59
N CYS A 18 -14.53 -4.78 -45.08
CA CYS A 18 -13.96 -4.17 -43.91
C CYS A 18 -14.25 -5.12 -42.73
N ALA A 19 -13.29 -5.95 -42.35
CA ALA A 19 -13.40 -6.78 -41.17
C ALA A 19 -13.52 -5.83 -39.96
N PRO A 20 -14.52 -5.99 -39.08
CA PRO A 20 -14.59 -5.19 -37.87
C PRO A 20 -13.31 -5.42 -37.08
N SER A 21 -12.63 -4.33 -36.71
CA SER A 21 -11.59 -4.38 -35.71
C SER A 21 -12.18 -5.04 -34.47
N ARG A 22 -11.60 -6.17 -34.04
CA ARG A 22 -11.91 -6.74 -32.73
C ARG A 22 -11.53 -5.68 -31.70
N GLY A 23 -12.53 -4.94 -31.22
CA GLY A 23 -12.41 -4.18 -29.98
C GLY A 23 -11.96 -5.16 -28.90
N ALA A 24 -10.96 -4.78 -28.11
CA ALA A 24 -10.54 -5.58 -26.98
C ALA A 24 -11.77 -5.82 -26.09
N GLU A 25 -12.19 -7.08 -26.00
CA GLU A 25 -13.27 -7.50 -25.11
C GLU A 25 -12.83 -7.15 -23.68
N VAL A 26 -13.64 -6.35 -22.96
CA VAL A 26 -13.38 -6.06 -21.55
C VAL A 26 -13.58 -7.38 -20.81
N ASP A 27 -12.50 -7.98 -20.35
CA ASP A 27 -12.55 -9.16 -19.50
C ASP A 27 -13.14 -8.76 -18.14
N HIS A 28 -14.47 -8.86 -18.03
CA HIS A 28 -15.21 -8.59 -16.81
C HIS A 28 -14.82 -9.53 -15.65
N THR A 29 -14.09 -10.61 -15.92
CA THR A 29 -13.59 -11.52 -14.88
C THR A 29 -12.28 -11.03 -14.26
N ASN A 30 -11.60 -10.06 -14.88
CA ASN A 30 -10.37 -9.48 -14.36
C ASN A 30 -10.28 -7.96 -14.63
N PRO A 31 -11.08 -7.14 -13.92
CA PRO A 31 -11.17 -5.70 -14.17
C PRO A 31 -9.84 -4.97 -13.96
N CYS A 32 -8.94 -5.51 -13.15
CA CYS A 32 -7.60 -4.97 -12.89
C CYS A 32 -6.48 -5.61 -13.72
N GLY A 33 -6.85 -6.38 -14.75
CA GLY A 33 -5.93 -7.02 -15.69
C GLY A 33 -5.01 -8.07 -15.06
N GLN A 34 -4.23 -8.74 -15.91
CA GLN A 34 -3.30 -9.78 -15.48
C GLN A 34 -2.08 -9.18 -14.75
N VAL A 35 -1.68 -9.80 -13.64
CA VAL A 35 -0.45 -9.41 -12.91
C VAL A 35 0.78 -9.85 -13.69
N TYR A 36 0.77 -11.09 -14.20
CA TYR A 36 1.82 -11.67 -15.01
C TYR A 36 1.51 -11.50 -16.48
N VAL A 37 2.36 -10.75 -17.19
CA VAL A 37 2.19 -10.45 -18.61
C VAL A 37 3.43 -10.93 -19.37
N VAL A 38 3.24 -11.76 -20.39
CA VAL A 38 4.33 -12.32 -21.21
C VAL A 38 5.14 -11.21 -21.85
N GLY A 39 6.47 -11.29 -21.74
CA GLY A 39 7.41 -10.31 -22.31
C GLY A 39 7.54 -9.01 -21.52
N GLN A 40 6.81 -8.85 -20.41
CA GLN A 40 6.99 -7.72 -19.50
C GLN A 40 8.27 -7.90 -18.68
N TYR A 41 8.99 -6.79 -18.45
CA TYR A 41 10.07 -6.77 -17.46
C TYR A 41 9.47 -6.80 -16.04
N GLY A 42 9.60 -7.93 -15.35
CA GLY A 42 8.94 -8.22 -14.06
C GLY A 42 7.67 -9.08 -14.22
N PRO A 43 6.84 -9.22 -13.17
CA PRO A 43 6.91 -8.50 -11.90
C PRO A 43 8.04 -9.01 -10.99
N TYR A 44 8.64 -8.08 -10.23
CA TYR A 44 9.66 -8.34 -9.20
C TYR A 44 9.09 -8.01 -7.82
N ASP A 45 9.47 -8.80 -6.80
CA ASP A 45 9.11 -8.54 -5.42
C ASP A 45 10.06 -7.50 -4.80
N TYR A 46 9.49 -6.34 -4.45
CA TYR A 46 10.21 -5.25 -3.80
C TYR A 46 11.01 -5.70 -2.57
N ARG A 47 10.55 -6.72 -1.85
CA ARG A 47 11.15 -7.20 -0.60
C ARG A 47 12.43 -8.00 -0.85
N VAL A 48 12.51 -8.76 -1.94
CA VAL A 48 13.58 -9.76 -2.15
C VAL A 48 14.36 -9.60 -3.45
N ASP A 49 13.77 -9.05 -4.52
CA ASP A 49 14.36 -8.98 -5.86
C ASP A 49 15.26 -7.76 -6.07
N LYS A 50 16.09 -7.45 -5.07
CA LYS A 50 16.86 -6.19 -4.96
C LYS A 50 17.73 -5.88 -6.17
N LYS A 51 18.24 -6.90 -6.87
CA LYS A 51 19.11 -6.72 -8.05
C LYS A 51 18.40 -6.10 -9.25
N PHE A 52 17.07 -6.27 -9.36
CA PHE A 52 16.31 -5.79 -10.52
C PHE A 52 15.71 -4.40 -10.30
N LEU A 53 15.50 -4.00 -9.04
CA LEU A 53 14.83 -2.75 -8.69
C LEU A 53 15.53 -1.50 -9.26
N PRO A 54 16.87 -1.34 -9.17
CA PRO A 54 17.53 -0.12 -9.63
C PRO A 54 17.29 0.22 -11.10
N ILE A 55 17.10 -0.79 -11.96
CA ILE A 55 16.84 -0.60 -13.39
C ILE A 55 15.48 0.10 -13.59
N VAL A 56 14.44 -0.41 -12.93
CA VAL A 56 13.09 0.17 -13.01
C VAL A 56 13.05 1.53 -12.32
N LEU A 57 13.55 1.59 -11.09
CA LEU A 57 13.46 2.80 -10.27
C LEU A 57 14.28 3.96 -10.83
N GLY A 58 15.45 3.67 -11.40
CA GLY A 58 16.28 4.69 -12.05
C GLY A 58 15.66 5.26 -13.32
N ALA A 59 14.87 4.48 -14.06
CA ALA A 59 14.26 4.91 -15.31
C ALA A 59 12.86 5.54 -15.12
N HIS A 60 12.05 5.00 -14.20
CA HIS A 60 10.62 5.29 -14.10
C HIS A 60 10.16 5.75 -12.71
N PHE A 61 11.04 5.77 -11.70
CA PHE A 61 10.66 6.23 -10.36
C PHE A 61 11.71 7.17 -9.78
N THR A 62 12.04 8.21 -10.57
CA THR A 62 12.94 9.28 -10.17
C THR A 62 12.31 10.12 -9.06
N ARG A 63 13.13 11.00 -8.46
CA ARG A 63 12.68 11.92 -7.41
C ARG A 63 11.50 12.79 -7.87
N GLU A 64 11.54 13.30 -9.10
CA GLU A 64 10.52 14.17 -9.66
C GLU A 64 9.21 13.41 -9.92
N VAL A 65 9.31 12.15 -10.35
CA VAL A 65 8.14 11.27 -10.52
C VAL A 65 7.50 11.00 -9.16
N GLU A 66 8.28 10.63 -8.15
CA GLU A 66 7.76 10.37 -6.80
C GLU A 66 7.15 11.63 -6.16
N ALA A 67 7.75 12.80 -6.38
CA ALA A 67 7.25 14.09 -5.92
C ALA A 67 6.00 14.58 -6.70
N LEU A 68 5.61 13.86 -7.77
CA LEU A 68 4.52 14.20 -8.68
C LEU A 68 4.71 15.55 -9.40
N GLU A 69 5.95 15.91 -9.69
CA GLU A 69 6.32 17.18 -10.34
C GLU A 69 6.27 17.07 -11.87
N ARG A 70 6.82 15.98 -12.43
CA ARG A 70 6.83 15.67 -13.87
C ARG A 70 7.13 14.20 -14.11
N GLY A 71 6.83 13.70 -15.31
CA GLY A 71 7.27 12.37 -15.76
C GLY A 71 8.78 12.33 -16.04
N ALA A 72 9.35 11.13 -15.95
CA ALA A 72 10.70 10.81 -16.39
C ALA A 72 10.71 10.45 -17.88
N THR A 73 9.67 9.74 -18.36
CA THR A 73 9.55 9.30 -19.76
C THR A 73 8.33 9.88 -20.49
N GLY A 74 7.44 10.57 -19.77
CA GLY A 74 6.25 11.19 -20.33
C GLY A 74 5.94 12.58 -19.77
N ALA A 75 4.86 13.19 -20.26
CA ALA A 75 4.42 14.52 -19.84
C ALA A 75 3.83 14.54 -18.41
N THR A 76 3.34 13.41 -17.91
CA THR A 76 2.75 13.28 -16.57
C THR A 76 3.45 12.15 -15.81
N PRO A 77 3.51 12.20 -14.46
CA PRO A 77 4.14 11.15 -13.67
C PRO A 77 3.38 9.82 -13.71
N GLY A 78 2.08 9.81 -14.03
CA GLY A 78 1.25 8.61 -13.94
C GLY A 78 1.70 7.45 -14.82
N GLY A 79 2.24 7.71 -16.01
CA GLY A 79 2.77 6.65 -16.89
C GLY A 79 4.04 5.98 -16.36
N ASP A 80 4.91 6.75 -15.71
CA ASP A 80 6.13 6.26 -15.09
C ASP A 80 5.83 5.46 -13.81
N ILE A 81 4.87 5.93 -13.01
CA ILE A 81 4.40 5.19 -11.83
C ILE A 81 3.66 3.91 -12.27
N ASP A 82 2.85 3.94 -13.33
CA ASP A 82 2.24 2.74 -13.94
C ASP A 82 3.30 1.71 -14.33
N TYR A 83 4.36 2.12 -15.05
CA TYR A 83 5.43 1.22 -15.41
C TYR A 83 6.08 0.59 -14.18
N THR A 84 6.38 1.41 -13.19
CA THR A 84 6.98 0.97 -11.92
C THR A 84 6.09 -0.07 -11.24
N LEU A 85 4.77 0.15 -11.17
CA LEU A 85 3.82 -0.75 -10.50
C LEU A 85 3.45 -2.00 -11.32
N ARG A 86 3.67 -1.99 -12.64
CA ARG A 86 3.60 -3.23 -13.43
C ARG A 86 4.85 -4.08 -13.22
N ALA A 87 6.03 -3.47 -13.20
CA ALA A 87 7.30 -4.17 -13.03
C ALA A 87 7.57 -4.57 -11.57
N ILE A 88 7.07 -3.82 -10.59
CA ILE A 88 7.25 -4.06 -9.14
C ILE A 88 5.90 -3.79 -8.43
N PRO A 89 4.93 -4.73 -8.50
CA PRO A 89 3.57 -4.47 -8.02
C PRO A 89 3.47 -4.09 -6.54
N ASN A 90 4.29 -4.69 -5.68
CA ASN A 90 4.31 -4.39 -4.25
C ASN A 90 5.32 -3.29 -3.86
N ASN A 91 5.63 -2.35 -4.77
CA ASN A 91 6.47 -1.20 -4.42
C ASN A 91 5.69 -0.19 -3.56
N PRO A 92 6.02 -0.03 -2.25
CA PRO A 92 5.22 0.81 -1.36
C PRO A 92 5.28 2.29 -1.73
N ARG A 93 6.43 2.78 -2.19
CA ARG A 93 6.61 4.19 -2.56
C ARG A 93 5.83 4.54 -3.81
N ALA A 94 5.85 3.66 -4.81
CA ALA A 94 5.07 3.87 -6.03
C ALA A 94 3.56 3.76 -5.80
N LEU A 95 3.11 2.86 -4.92
CA LEU A 95 1.70 2.77 -4.51
C LEU A 95 1.23 4.06 -3.82
N ILE A 96 2.03 4.59 -2.89
CA ILE A 96 1.75 5.87 -2.23
C ILE A 96 1.72 7.01 -3.27
N ALA A 97 2.67 7.05 -4.20
CA ALA A 97 2.72 8.08 -5.23
C ALA A 97 1.48 8.01 -6.15
N MET A 98 1.07 6.82 -6.57
CA MET A 98 -0.13 6.64 -7.40
C MET A 98 -1.40 7.05 -6.65
N MET A 99 -1.52 6.70 -5.37
CA MET A 99 -2.64 7.15 -4.52
C MET A 99 -2.69 8.68 -4.42
N ARG A 100 -1.56 9.33 -4.09
CA ARG A 100 -1.46 10.79 -4.01
C ARG A 100 -1.75 11.48 -5.33
N LEU A 101 -1.39 10.86 -6.46
CA LEU A 101 -1.69 11.38 -7.77
C LEU A 101 -3.18 11.32 -8.07
N GLY A 102 -3.85 10.20 -7.76
CA GLY A 102 -5.31 10.09 -7.87
C GLY A 102 -6.04 11.10 -6.99
N GLU A 103 -5.59 11.30 -5.75
CA GLU A 103 -6.11 12.34 -4.85
C GLU A 103 -5.93 13.74 -5.46
N ARG A 104 -4.72 14.07 -5.96
CA ARG A 104 -4.42 15.39 -6.54
C ARG A 104 -5.25 15.68 -7.79
N GLU A 105 -5.41 14.69 -8.65
CA GLU A 105 -6.15 14.83 -9.91
C GLU A 105 -7.65 14.66 -9.73
N HIS A 106 -8.11 14.17 -8.56
CA HIS A 106 -9.49 13.76 -8.31
C HIS A 106 -9.99 12.73 -9.33
N LEU A 107 -9.09 11.82 -9.73
CA LEU A 107 -9.38 10.78 -10.70
C LEU A 107 -9.14 9.39 -10.10
N PRO A 108 -10.10 8.45 -10.24
CA PRO A 108 -9.87 7.07 -9.82
C PRO A 108 -8.75 6.41 -10.64
N GLN A 109 -8.58 6.83 -11.90
CA GLN A 109 -7.48 6.45 -12.78
C GLN A 109 -6.69 7.71 -13.17
N PRO A 110 -5.52 7.94 -12.56
CA PRO A 110 -4.67 9.09 -12.88
C PRO A 110 -4.26 9.15 -14.36
N ARG A 111 -4.01 10.36 -14.86
CA ARG A 111 -3.57 10.56 -16.25
C ARG A 111 -2.28 9.80 -16.52
N GLY A 112 -2.25 9.06 -17.63
CA GLY A 112 -1.13 8.20 -18.01
C GLY A 112 -1.10 6.83 -17.32
N ALA A 113 -1.88 6.61 -16.26
CA ALA A 113 -1.99 5.31 -15.62
C ALA A 113 -2.89 4.38 -16.45
N ARG A 114 -2.56 3.07 -16.50
CA ARG A 114 -3.39 2.06 -17.18
C ARG A 114 -4.58 1.58 -16.36
N PHE A 115 -4.44 1.63 -15.03
CA PHE A 115 -5.42 1.11 -14.09
C PHE A 115 -5.83 2.18 -13.07
N THR A 116 -6.95 1.96 -12.39
CA THR A 116 -7.33 2.77 -11.24
C THR A 116 -6.33 2.59 -10.08
N VAL A 117 -6.30 3.56 -9.15
CA VAL A 117 -5.50 3.47 -7.91
C VAL A 117 -5.80 2.16 -7.16
N GLU A 118 -7.08 1.82 -7.02
CA GLU A 118 -7.53 0.58 -6.38
C GLU A 118 -6.99 -0.66 -7.08
N CYS A 119 -7.04 -0.69 -8.42
CA CYS A 119 -6.52 -1.81 -9.17
C CYS A 119 -5.02 -2.03 -8.96
N TYR A 120 -4.22 -0.99 -8.69
CA TYR A 120 -2.81 -1.21 -8.35
C TYR A 120 -2.65 -1.92 -7.00
N PHE A 121 -3.46 -1.59 -6.00
CA PHE A 121 -3.47 -2.31 -4.72
C PHE A 121 -3.93 -3.75 -4.87
N GLU A 122 -5.01 -3.99 -5.61
CA GLU A 122 -5.49 -5.36 -5.88
C GLU A 122 -4.45 -6.20 -6.63
N ARG A 123 -3.78 -5.61 -7.62
CA ARG A 123 -2.68 -6.27 -8.34
C ARG A 123 -1.50 -6.58 -7.40
N ALA A 124 -1.14 -5.66 -6.52
CA ALA A 124 -0.09 -5.86 -5.53
C ALA A 124 -0.43 -7.02 -4.57
N LEU A 125 -1.68 -7.10 -4.09
CA LEU A 125 -2.13 -8.19 -3.22
C LEU A 125 -2.30 -9.53 -3.93
N ARG A 126 -2.69 -9.55 -5.22
CA ARG A 126 -2.65 -10.77 -6.04
C ARG A 126 -1.22 -11.25 -6.31
N PHE A 127 -0.27 -10.32 -6.40
CA PHE A 127 1.14 -10.65 -6.57
C PHE A 127 1.75 -11.19 -5.28
N ARG A 128 1.55 -10.49 -4.15
CA ARG A 128 2.02 -10.86 -2.81
C ARG A 128 0.91 -10.68 -1.78
N PRO A 129 0.12 -11.73 -1.52
CA PRO A 129 -0.98 -11.65 -0.55
C PRO A 129 -0.47 -11.55 0.90
N ASP A 130 0.79 -11.89 1.15
CA ASP A 130 1.45 -11.83 2.46
C ASP A 130 2.12 -10.47 2.73
N ASP A 131 1.99 -9.48 1.83
CA ASP A 131 2.64 -8.18 2.02
C ASP A 131 1.84 -7.28 2.98
N HIS A 132 2.22 -7.30 4.25
CA HIS A 132 1.57 -6.53 5.32
C HIS A 132 1.62 -5.02 5.08
N LEU A 133 2.70 -4.51 4.49
CA LEU A 133 2.84 -3.09 4.19
C LEU A 133 1.87 -2.67 3.08
N VAL A 134 1.75 -3.47 2.01
CA VAL A 134 0.76 -3.22 0.95
C VAL A 134 -0.67 -3.27 1.51
N ARG A 135 -0.99 -4.23 2.39
CA ARG A 135 -2.31 -4.29 3.04
C ARG A 135 -2.60 -3.04 3.86
N MET A 136 -1.65 -2.57 4.67
CA MET A 136 -1.79 -1.33 5.43
C MET A 136 -1.97 -0.10 4.53
N LEU A 137 -1.24 -0.02 3.41
CA LEU A 137 -1.42 1.06 2.44
C LEU A 137 -2.78 1.00 1.75
N PHE A 138 -3.27 -0.20 1.42
CA PHE A 138 -4.60 -0.37 0.84
C PHE A 138 -5.70 -0.02 1.85
N SER A 139 -5.54 -0.40 3.12
CA SER A 139 -6.44 0.05 4.19
C SER A 139 -6.48 1.57 4.32
N SER A 140 -5.33 2.24 4.25
CA SER A 140 -5.26 3.70 4.26
C SER A 140 -6.04 4.31 3.09
N PHE A 141 -5.86 3.76 1.88
CA PHE A 141 -6.63 4.16 0.70
C PHE A 141 -8.14 3.96 0.90
N LEU A 142 -8.56 2.79 1.39
CA LEU A 142 -9.97 2.46 1.63
C LEU A 142 -10.61 3.39 2.66
N ILE A 143 -9.95 3.62 3.81
CA ILE A 143 -10.43 4.50 4.89
C ILE A 143 -10.65 5.92 4.35
N LYS A 144 -9.67 6.47 3.63
CA LYS A 144 -9.77 7.81 3.02
C LYS A 144 -10.92 7.94 2.02
N ASN A 145 -11.32 6.84 1.38
CA ASN A 145 -12.44 6.79 0.46
C ASN A 145 -13.76 6.38 1.14
N GLY A 146 -13.83 6.42 2.48
CA GLY A 146 -15.04 6.09 3.25
C GLY A 146 -15.40 4.60 3.27
N ARG A 147 -14.52 3.73 2.79
CA ARG A 147 -14.72 2.27 2.68
C ARG A 147 -14.10 1.54 3.87
N THR A 148 -14.34 2.05 5.07
CA THR A 148 -13.78 1.51 6.32
C THR A 148 -14.12 0.03 6.53
N ASN A 149 -15.34 -0.38 6.17
CA ASN A 149 -15.77 -1.78 6.30
C ASN A 149 -14.89 -2.76 5.50
N GLU A 150 -14.28 -2.32 4.40
CA GLU A 150 -13.37 -3.14 3.59
C GLU A 150 -11.92 -3.06 4.09
N ALA A 151 -11.55 -1.97 4.77
CA ALA A 151 -10.23 -1.82 5.38
C ALA A 151 -10.06 -2.69 6.63
N ILE A 152 -11.10 -2.83 7.46
CA ILE A 152 -11.01 -3.57 8.73
C ILE A 152 -10.53 -5.02 8.57
N PRO A 153 -11.05 -5.83 7.63
CA PRO A 153 -10.53 -7.18 7.39
C PRO A 153 -9.04 -7.21 7.02
N GLN A 154 -8.56 -6.21 6.27
CA GLN A 154 -7.14 -6.10 5.90
C GLN A 154 -6.27 -5.79 7.13
N LEU A 155 -6.73 -4.88 8.00
CA LEU A 155 -6.03 -4.56 9.26
C LEU A 155 -6.00 -5.76 10.21
N LYS A 156 -7.10 -6.51 10.32
CA LYS A 156 -7.17 -7.72 11.14
C LYS A 156 -6.22 -8.81 10.65
N TYR A 157 -6.07 -8.97 9.32
CA TYR A 157 -5.07 -9.87 8.75
C TYR A 157 -3.65 -9.44 9.17
N VAL A 158 -3.33 -8.15 9.06
CA VAL A 158 -2.00 -7.64 9.47
C VAL A 158 -1.79 -7.86 10.97
N GLU A 159 -2.82 -7.65 11.80
CA GLU A 159 -2.76 -7.90 13.24
C GLU A 159 -2.45 -9.36 13.59
N SER A 160 -2.96 -10.32 12.80
CA SER A 160 -2.75 -11.75 13.06
C SER A 160 -1.45 -12.31 12.48
N GLU A 161 -1.03 -11.83 11.31
CA GLU A 161 0.07 -12.44 10.55
C GLU A 161 1.39 -11.67 10.64
N ALA A 162 1.38 -10.38 11.01
CA ALA A 162 2.61 -9.61 11.12
C ALA A 162 3.42 -9.95 12.37
N ASP A 163 4.70 -9.59 12.36
CA ASP A 163 5.58 -9.75 13.51
C ASP A 163 5.00 -8.97 14.71
N PRO A 164 4.58 -9.66 15.79
CA PRO A 164 4.01 -9.00 16.95
C PRO A 164 5.04 -8.13 17.70
N GLU A 165 6.34 -8.38 17.49
CA GLU A 165 7.44 -7.71 18.17
C GLU A 165 8.02 -6.54 17.38
N ASP A 166 7.46 -6.20 16.21
CA ASP A 166 7.83 -4.98 15.49
C ASP A 166 7.01 -3.77 16.00
N PRO A 167 7.60 -2.87 16.81
CA PRO A 167 6.89 -1.72 17.33
C PRO A 167 6.37 -0.77 16.24
N PHE A 168 7.05 -0.69 15.10
CA PHE A 168 6.63 0.20 14.00
C PHE A 168 5.37 -0.33 13.31
N THR A 169 5.28 -1.65 13.11
CA THR A 169 4.06 -2.28 12.62
C THR A 169 2.90 -2.07 13.59
N GLN A 170 3.10 -2.28 14.90
CA GLN A 170 2.05 -2.01 15.89
C GLN A 170 1.60 -0.55 15.87
N ASN A 171 2.54 0.40 15.79
CA ASN A 171 2.21 1.82 15.69
C ASN A 171 1.43 2.17 14.41
N ASN A 172 1.86 1.67 13.25
CA ASN A 172 1.20 1.96 11.98
C ASN A 172 -0.20 1.33 11.91
N LEU A 173 -0.34 0.10 12.39
CA LEU A 173 -1.64 -0.58 12.51
C LEU A 173 -2.58 0.21 13.43
N GLY A 174 -2.07 0.70 14.56
CA GLY A 174 -2.85 1.53 15.48
C GLY A 174 -3.28 2.88 14.90
N LEU A 175 -2.45 3.54 14.10
CA LEU A 175 -2.83 4.75 13.37
C LEU A 175 -3.96 4.47 12.38
N LEU A 176 -3.90 3.36 11.65
CA LEU A 176 -4.96 2.99 10.71
C LEU A 176 -6.27 2.61 11.42
N TYR A 177 -6.20 1.90 12.55
CA TYR A 177 -7.38 1.66 13.37
C TYR A 177 -7.98 2.96 13.92
N LEU A 178 -7.14 3.92 14.32
CA LEU A 178 -7.61 5.22 14.77
C LEU A 178 -8.34 5.97 13.65
N ASP A 179 -7.76 6.02 12.46
CA ASP A 179 -8.36 6.66 11.28
C ASP A 179 -9.66 5.94 10.85
N ALA A 180 -9.75 4.64 11.09
CA ALA A 180 -10.97 3.84 10.90
C ALA A 180 -12.03 4.05 11.99
N GLY A 181 -11.73 4.77 13.07
CA GLY A 181 -12.64 4.96 14.22
C GLY A 181 -12.66 3.79 15.22
N GLU A 182 -11.80 2.79 15.04
CA GLU A 182 -11.66 1.63 15.92
C GLU A 182 -10.75 1.95 17.11
N PHE A 183 -11.23 2.83 18.00
CA PHE A 183 -10.45 3.39 19.11
C PHE A 183 -9.88 2.33 20.05
N ASP A 184 -10.65 1.27 20.36
CA ASP A 184 -10.18 0.21 21.25
C ASP A 184 -9.04 -0.59 20.62
N ALA A 185 -9.11 -0.87 19.32
CA ALA A 185 -8.04 -1.54 18.60
C ALA A 185 -6.80 -0.64 18.50
N ALA A 186 -6.99 0.65 18.18
CA ALA A 186 -5.92 1.64 18.15
C ALA A 186 -5.19 1.73 19.50
N LEU A 187 -5.93 1.78 20.62
CA LEU A 187 -5.36 1.81 21.96
C LEU A 187 -4.55 0.55 22.28
N ARG A 188 -5.06 -0.64 21.93
CA ARG A 188 -4.31 -1.90 22.11
C ARG A 188 -2.98 -1.88 21.37
N GLN A 189 -2.97 -1.49 20.09
CA GLN A 189 -1.70 -1.47 19.34
C GLN A 189 -0.74 -0.38 19.85
N ALA A 190 -1.27 0.77 20.27
CA ALA A 190 -0.46 1.83 20.87
C ALA A 190 0.23 1.36 22.16
N ARG A 191 -0.48 0.59 23.00
CA ARG A 191 0.10 -0.02 24.20
C ARG A 191 1.15 -1.06 23.89
N LYS A 192 0.95 -1.92 22.88
CA LYS A 192 1.97 -2.87 22.41
C LYS A 192 3.22 -2.15 21.91
N ALA A 193 3.07 -1.17 21.02
CA ALA A 193 4.20 -0.38 20.50
C ALA A 193 5.01 0.28 21.64
N GLN A 194 4.32 0.85 22.64
CA GLN A 194 4.95 1.39 23.84
C GLN A 194 5.68 0.33 24.68
N ALA A 195 5.08 -0.84 24.88
CA ALA A 195 5.71 -1.94 25.63
C ALA A 195 6.97 -2.46 24.93
N LEU A 196 7.01 -2.39 23.61
CA LEU A 196 8.17 -2.69 22.76
C LEU A 196 9.20 -1.54 22.69
N GLY A 197 9.01 -0.46 23.48
CA GLY A 197 9.98 0.64 23.61
C GLY A 197 9.79 1.81 22.64
N LEU A 198 8.76 1.80 21.79
CA LEU A 198 8.49 2.92 20.90
C LEU A 198 7.70 4.01 21.63
N THR A 199 8.44 4.97 22.21
CA THR A 199 7.85 6.11 22.93
C THR A 199 8.63 7.40 22.71
N PRO A 200 7.97 8.58 22.59
CA PRO A 200 6.53 8.76 22.34
C PRO A 200 6.18 8.55 20.85
N THR A 201 4.95 8.12 20.56
CA THR A 201 4.46 7.96 19.18
C THR A 201 3.42 9.01 18.81
N GLU A 202 3.32 9.29 17.51
CA GLU A 202 2.21 10.07 16.95
C GLU A 202 0.85 9.47 17.33
N LEU A 203 0.73 8.14 17.33
CA LEU A 203 -0.47 7.42 17.72
C LEU A 203 -0.90 7.76 19.15
N ARG A 204 0.03 7.73 20.13
CA ARG A 204 -0.28 8.13 21.50
C ARG A 204 -0.78 9.57 21.56
N SER A 205 -0.10 10.49 20.88
CA SER A 205 -0.50 11.91 20.83
C SER A 205 -1.91 12.08 20.27
N LYS A 206 -2.27 11.39 19.18
CA LYS A 206 -3.62 11.44 18.61
C LYS A 206 -4.68 10.81 19.51
N LEU A 207 -4.37 9.70 20.19
CA LEU A 207 -5.28 9.08 21.15
C LEU A 207 -5.55 9.98 22.37
N ILE A 208 -4.54 10.73 22.84
CA ILE A 208 -4.72 11.76 23.87
C ILE A 208 -5.64 12.88 23.37
N GLN A 209 -5.39 13.40 22.16
CA GLN A 209 -6.23 14.44 21.56
C GLN A 209 -7.68 13.98 21.35
N ALA A 210 -7.89 12.70 21.05
CA ALA A 210 -9.21 12.09 20.92
C ALA A 210 -9.88 11.75 22.26
N GLY A 211 -9.22 12.01 23.40
CA GLY A 211 -9.72 11.66 24.74
C GLY A 211 -9.83 10.14 24.98
N LYS A 212 -9.11 9.33 24.20
CA LYS A 212 -9.14 7.86 24.25
C LYS A 212 -7.97 7.27 25.02
N TRP A 213 -6.93 8.06 25.29
CA TRP A 213 -5.79 7.62 26.07
C TRP A 213 -6.02 7.89 27.55
N VAL A 214 -6.17 6.81 28.32
CA VAL A 214 -6.11 6.86 29.80
C VAL A 214 -4.79 6.27 30.21
N ASP A 215 -3.90 7.05 30.82
CA ASP A 215 -2.69 6.48 31.43
C ASP A 215 -3.11 5.39 32.41
N ALA A 216 -2.51 4.21 32.32
CA ALA A 216 -2.73 3.20 33.35
C ALA A 216 -2.36 3.85 34.67
N GLU A 217 -3.29 3.86 35.64
CA GLU A 217 -2.95 4.29 37.00
C GLU A 217 -1.67 3.57 37.40
N ALA A 218 -0.66 4.34 37.80
CA ALA A 218 0.49 3.77 38.48
C ALA A 218 -0.08 2.88 39.61
N PRO A 219 0.43 1.66 39.83
CA PRO A 219 -0.13 0.77 40.82
C PRO A 219 -0.20 1.52 42.16
N THR A 220 -1.41 1.90 42.57
CA THR A 220 -1.72 2.54 43.84
C THR A 220 -1.64 1.46 44.90
N GLY A 221 -0.42 1.03 45.22
CA GLY A 221 -0.26 -0.14 46.09
C GLY A 221 1.15 -0.71 46.19
N ALA A 222 2.21 0.08 46.03
CA ALA A 222 3.43 -0.23 46.75
C ALA A 222 3.19 0.20 48.21
N ALA A 223 2.53 -0.67 48.98
CA ALA A 223 2.46 -0.54 50.42
C ALA A 223 3.90 -0.36 50.92
N SER A 224 4.18 0.82 51.47
CA SER A 224 5.41 1.14 52.17
C SER A 224 5.62 0.06 53.23
N ALA A 225 6.60 -0.81 53.01
CA ALA A 225 7.08 -1.69 54.06
C ALA A 225 7.46 -0.83 55.28
N PRO A 226 7.01 -1.16 56.50
CA PRO A 226 7.36 -0.37 57.66
C PRO A 226 8.88 -0.41 57.86
N ALA A 227 9.47 0.77 58.05
CA ALA A 227 10.86 0.92 58.41
C ALA A 227 11.13 0.16 59.71
N SER A 228 11.93 -0.90 59.62
CA SER A 228 12.46 -1.59 60.79
C SER A 228 13.50 -0.69 61.46
N SER A 229 13.08 0.00 62.52
CA SER A 229 13.98 0.60 63.50
C SER A 229 14.65 -0.51 64.30
N ALA A 230 15.91 -0.83 63.99
CA ALA A 230 16.80 -1.56 64.89
C ALA A 230 17.86 -0.59 65.41
N GLN A 231 17.70 -0.24 66.69
CA GLN A 231 18.59 0.60 67.48
C GLN A 231 19.99 -0.01 67.62
N ALA A 232 20.95 0.90 67.71
CA ALA A 232 22.35 0.67 68.02
C ALA A 232 22.57 0.01 69.38
N ALA A 233 23.59 -0.85 69.46
CA ALA A 233 24.31 -1.11 70.70
C ALA A 233 25.81 -1.20 70.40
N SER A 234 26.51 -0.12 70.75
CA SER A 234 27.94 0.00 70.89
C SER A 234 28.43 -0.72 72.16
N GLY A 235 29.53 -1.47 72.08
CA GLY A 235 30.28 -1.99 73.22
C GLY A 235 31.58 -2.69 72.79
N PRO A 236 32.66 -2.65 73.60
CA PRO A 236 33.98 -2.22 73.11
C PRO A 236 35.03 -3.35 72.95
N ALA A 237 36.18 -2.94 72.41
CA ALA A 237 37.41 -3.69 72.21
C ALA A 237 37.98 -4.35 73.48
N GLY A 238 38.65 -5.49 73.31
CA GLY A 238 39.56 -6.04 74.31
C GLY A 238 40.14 -7.42 73.99
N GLN A 239 41.46 -7.42 73.74
CA GLN A 239 42.46 -8.50 73.67
C GLN A 239 42.52 -9.34 72.38
#